data_AF-A0A349JL22-F1
#
_entry.id   AF-A0A349JL22-F1
#
_cell.length_a   1.000
_cell.length_b   1.000
_cell.length_c   1.000
_cell.angle_alpha   90.00
_cell.angle_beta   90.00
_cell.angle_gamma   90.00
#
_symmetry.space_group_name_H-M   'P 1'
#
loop_
_entity.id
_entity.type
_entity.pdbx_description
1 polymer ?
#
loop_
_entity_poly.entity_id
_entity_poly.type
_entity_poly.pdbx_seq_one_letter_code
_entity_poly.pdbx_strand_id
1 'polypeptide(L)'
;MNYLILGLIAIPLLSVKAIAQPINYPVVDSVTIAANNAPEKAIAEWTDFIFYRLHPQLNSRKIRSNETQYINEWAAIQKVVRDNLVYELECTRRLSYDWLISKYDGQARNGLILSSPVLNKVADAVFYTRHPELGYRRIHPSETSLASEWSRIRRAVSLLHPCD
;
A
#
# COMPACT_ATOMS: atom_id res chain seq x y z
N MET A 1 -41.75 -32.20 -32.62
CA MET A 1 -40.28 -32.30 -32.67
C MET A 1 -39.73 -30.97 -33.11
N ASN A 2 -39.04 -30.24 -32.22
CA ASN A 2 -38.00 -29.28 -32.57
C ASN A 2 -37.24 -28.92 -31.29
N TYR A 3 -35.98 -29.32 -31.25
CA TYR A 3 -35.06 -29.06 -30.14
C TYR A 3 -34.44 -27.68 -30.35
N LEU A 4 -34.52 -26.80 -29.34
CA LEU A 4 -33.66 -25.62 -29.25
C LEU A 4 -32.70 -25.81 -28.07
N ILE A 5 -31.47 -26.15 -28.44
CA ILE A 5 -30.29 -26.12 -27.59
C ILE A 5 -29.77 -24.68 -27.59
N LEU A 6 -29.77 -24.02 -26.44
CA LEU A 6 -29.01 -22.81 -26.16
C LEU A 6 -28.45 -23.03 -24.75
N GLY A 7 -27.21 -23.51 -24.59
CA GLY A 7 -26.02 -22.70 -24.82
C GLY A 7 -25.52 -22.23 -23.46
N LEU A 8 -24.92 -23.15 -22.68
CA LEU A 8 -24.23 -22.83 -21.43
C LEU A 8 -23.12 -21.82 -21.73
N ILE A 9 -23.28 -20.58 -21.29
CA ILE A 9 -22.23 -19.58 -21.33
C ILE A 9 -21.19 -20.00 -20.28
N ALA A 10 -20.10 -20.59 -20.75
CA ALA A 10 -18.90 -20.77 -19.94
C ALA A 10 -18.32 -19.37 -19.64
N ILE A 11 -18.55 -18.89 -18.42
CA ILE A 11 -17.85 -17.71 -17.89
C ILE A 11 -16.38 -18.09 -17.80
N PRO A 12 -15.45 -17.40 -18.47
CA PRO A 12 -14.04 -17.69 -18.32
C PRO A 12 -13.65 -17.36 -16.87
N LEU A 13 -13.18 -18.38 -16.15
CA LEU A 13 -12.49 -18.23 -14.87
C LEU A 13 -11.26 -17.35 -15.10
N LEU A 14 -11.43 -16.03 -14.92
CA LEU A 14 -10.33 -15.10 -14.83
C LEU A 14 -9.45 -15.57 -13.67
N SER A 15 -8.22 -15.97 -13.99
CA SER A 15 -7.20 -16.33 -13.02
C SER A 15 -6.96 -15.12 -12.11
N VAL A 16 -7.54 -15.17 -10.90
CA VAL A 16 -7.34 -14.15 -9.88
C VAL A 16 -5.94 -14.34 -9.32
N LYS A 17 -4.96 -13.61 -9.86
CA LYS A 17 -3.63 -13.53 -9.26
C LYS A 17 -3.75 -13.04 -7.83
N ALA A 18 -3.25 -13.83 -6.89
CA ALA A 18 -3.30 -13.56 -5.45
C ALA A 18 -2.66 -12.20 -5.10
N ILE A 19 -3.45 -11.35 -4.43
CA ILE A 19 -3.20 -9.91 -4.31
C ILE A 19 -2.37 -9.55 -3.06
N ALA A 20 -2.36 -10.40 -2.02
CA ALA A 20 -1.45 -10.26 -0.88
C ALA A 20 -0.46 -11.44 -0.84
N GLN A 21 0.81 -11.17 -0.53
CA GLN A 21 1.88 -12.18 -0.50
C GLN A 21 2.52 -12.24 0.90
N PRO A 22 3.01 -13.41 1.34
CA PRO A 22 3.91 -13.48 2.48
C PRO A 22 5.21 -12.78 2.11
N ILE A 23 5.78 -12.04 3.05
CA ILE A 23 6.98 -11.24 2.84
C ILE A 23 8.19 -12.16 2.64
N ASN A 24 8.51 -12.46 1.38
CA ASN A 24 9.90 -12.52 0.95
C ASN A 24 10.04 -11.51 -0.20
N TYR A 25 10.35 -10.27 0.17
CA TYR A 25 10.62 -9.24 -0.82
C TYR A 25 11.97 -9.55 -1.45
N PRO A 26 12.07 -9.69 -2.78
CA PRO A 26 13.38 -9.74 -3.42
C PRO A 26 14.11 -8.46 -3.03
N VAL A 27 15.33 -8.63 -2.48
CA VAL A 27 16.27 -7.54 -2.31
C VAL A 27 16.46 -6.94 -3.69
N VAL A 28 15.99 -5.71 -3.89
CA VAL A 28 16.27 -4.97 -5.12
C VAL A 28 17.75 -4.64 -5.07
N ASP A 29 18.56 -5.43 -5.75
CA ASP A 29 19.97 -5.13 -5.94
C ASP A 29 20.10 -3.84 -6.77
N SER A 30 20.83 -2.89 -6.20
CA SER A 30 21.36 -1.66 -6.79
C SER A 30 20.37 -0.55 -7.20
N VAL A 31 19.83 0.14 -6.18
CA VAL A 31 19.90 1.61 -6.15
C VAL A 31 20.58 2.02 -4.84
N THR A 32 21.90 2.19 -4.90
CA THR A 32 22.68 2.76 -3.80
C THR A 32 22.46 4.27 -3.80
N ILE A 33 21.39 4.76 -3.16
CA ILE A 33 21.29 6.17 -2.76
C ILE A 33 20.90 6.23 -1.28
N ALA A 34 21.92 6.54 -0.48
CA ALA A 34 21.93 7.12 0.86
C ALA A 34 21.03 6.49 1.95
N ALA A 35 21.70 5.99 2.98
CA ALA A 35 21.16 5.45 4.22
C ALA A 35 20.04 6.28 4.86
N ASN A 36 19.06 5.54 5.41
CA ASN A 36 17.97 5.89 6.33
C ASN A 36 18.26 7.03 7.34
N ASN A 37 18.30 8.29 6.89
CA ASN A 37 18.32 9.49 7.73
C ASN A 37 17.19 10.44 7.32
N ALA A 38 16.01 9.92 6.98
CA ALA A 38 14.84 10.76 6.92
C ALA A 38 14.62 11.39 8.31
N PRO A 39 14.42 12.72 8.43
CA PRO A 39 14.21 13.37 9.72
C PRO A 39 13.03 12.72 10.44
N GLU A 40 13.11 12.54 11.76
CA GLU A 40 11.99 12.01 12.56
C GLU A 40 10.67 12.73 12.27
N LYS A 41 10.76 14.04 12.03
CA LYS A 41 9.63 14.86 11.59
C LYS A 41 9.04 14.37 10.27
N ALA A 42 9.86 14.07 9.27
CA ALA A 42 9.39 13.55 7.98
C ALA A 42 8.75 12.16 8.13
N ILE A 43 9.33 11.28 8.95
CA ILE A 43 8.77 9.96 9.26
C ILE A 43 7.38 10.12 9.89
N ALA A 44 7.25 10.98 10.91
CA ALA A 44 5.98 11.25 11.57
C ALA A 44 4.95 11.86 10.61
N GLU A 45 5.36 12.85 9.82
CA GLU A 45 4.50 13.52 8.83
C GLU A 45 3.99 12.55 7.74
N TRP A 46 4.81 11.62 7.28
CA TRP A 46 4.41 10.56 6.34
C TRP A 46 3.49 9.52 6.99
N THR A 47 3.79 9.16 8.24
CA THR A 47 2.97 8.21 9.00
C THR A 47 1.57 8.76 9.21
N ASP A 48 1.44 10.01 9.67
CA ASP A 48 0.16 10.69 9.87
C ASP A 48 -0.62 10.84 8.56
N PHE A 49 0.05 11.22 7.47
CA PHE A 49 -0.57 11.36 6.17
C PHE A 49 -1.22 10.05 5.70
N ILE A 50 -0.48 8.93 5.76
CA ILE A 50 -0.98 7.60 5.39
C ILE A 50 -2.11 7.18 6.33
N PHE A 51 -1.91 7.35 7.64
CA PHE A 51 -2.86 6.94 8.67
C PHE A 51 -4.21 7.65 8.51
N TYR A 52 -4.24 8.98 8.35
CA TYR A 52 -5.51 9.71 8.21
C TYR A 52 -6.19 9.50 6.86
N ARG A 53 -5.45 9.10 5.82
CA ARG A 53 -6.06 8.66 4.55
C ARG A 53 -6.78 7.32 4.69
N LEU A 54 -6.27 6.43 5.55
CA LEU A 54 -6.96 5.19 5.93
C LEU A 54 -8.15 5.41 6.86
N HIS A 55 -8.11 6.49 7.65
CA HIS A 55 -9.10 6.79 8.69
C HIS A 55 -9.70 8.20 8.57
N PRO A 56 -10.34 8.55 7.44
CA PRO A 56 -10.89 9.89 7.22
C PRO A 56 -11.95 10.29 8.25
N GLN A 57 -12.65 9.32 8.85
CA GLN A 57 -13.64 9.51 9.91
C GLN A 57 -13.05 10.13 11.19
N LEU A 58 -11.74 10.05 11.39
CA LEU A 58 -11.08 10.67 12.54
C LEU A 58 -10.93 12.19 12.36
N ASN A 59 -11.11 12.71 11.14
CA ASN A 59 -10.99 14.14 10.83
C ASN A 59 -9.72 14.77 11.43
N SER A 60 -8.58 14.08 11.27
CA SER A 60 -7.27 14.49 11.78
C SER A 60 -7.19 14.70 13.30
N ARG A 61 -8.16 14.22 14.09
CA ARG A 61 -8.06 14.27 15.55
C ARG A 61 -6.99 13.32 16.06
N LYS A 62 -6.33 13.71 17.14
CA LYS A 62 -5.37 12.83 17.84
C LYS A 62 -6.00 11.50 18.25
N ILE A 63 -5.22 10.43 18.08
CA ILE A 63 -5.52 9.10 18.60
C ILE A 63 -5.56 9.18 20.13
N ARG A 64 -6.61 8.64 20.75
CA ARG A 64 -6.78 8.59 22.20
C ARG A 64 -6.06 7.35 22.75
N SER A 65 -5.64 7.40 24.01
CA SER A 65 -4.89 6.31 24.65
C SER A 65 -5.63 4.97 24.70
N ASN A 66 -6.96 4.99 24.67
CA ASN A 66 -7.80 3.80 24.67
C ASN A 66 -8.10 3.26 23.26
N GLU A 67 -7.60 3.89 22.20
CA GLU A 67 -7.84 3.48 20.81
C GLU A 67 -6.73 2.55 20.31
N THR A 68 -6.58 1.42 20.99
CA THR A 68 -5.46 0.49 20.81
C THR A 68 -5.28 0.01 19.37
N GLN A 69 -6.39 -0.20 18.64
CA GLN A 69 -6.31 -0.58 17.22
C GLN A 69 -5.64 0.51 16.37
N TYR A 70 -6.04 1.78 16.56
CA TYR A 70 -5.43 2.90 15.85
C TYR A 70 -3.98 3.12 16.24
N ILE A 71 -3.63 2.93 17.52
CA ILE A 71 -2.25 2.98 18.00
C ILE A 71 -1.39 1.93 17.29
N ASN A 72 -1.88 0.68 17.22
CA ASN A 72 -1.16 -0.41 16.58
C ASN A 72 -1.00 -0.19 15.07
N GLU A 73 -2.06 0.26 14.38
CA GLU A 73 -1.99 0.55 12.95
C GLU A 73 -1.01 1.69 12.64
N TRP A 74 -1.04 2.77 13.44
CA TRP A 74 -0.10 3.88 13.29
C TRP A 74 1.35 3.43 13.50
N ALA A 75 1.61 2.63 14.54
CA ALA A 75 2.95 2.09 14.80
C ALA A 75 3.45 1.16 13.69
N ALA A 76 2.55 0.33 13.13
CA ALA A 76 2.86 -0.56 12.02
C ALA A 76 3.23 0.22 10.74
N ILE A 77 2.49 1.30 10.44
CA ILE A 77 2.81 2.21 9.33
C ILE A 77 4.16 2.90 9.58
N GLN A 78 4.37 3.44 10.78
CA GLN A 78 5.61 4.17 11.12
C GLN A 78 6.85 3.31 10.91
N LYS A 79 6.77 2.03 11.29
CA LYS A 79 7.87 1.07 11.10
C LYS A 79 8.22 0.93 9.61
N VAL A 80 7.23 0.72 8.74
CA VAL A 80 7.47 0.59 7.29
C VAL A 80 8.02 1.88 6.70
N VAL A 81 7.49 3.04 7.08
CA VAL A 81 7.96 4.34 6.61
C VAL A 81 9.42 4.55 7.02
N ARG A 82 9.74 4.39 8.30
CA ARG A 82 11.11 4.52 8.83
C ARG A 82 12.13 3.65 8.08
N ASP A 83 11.74 2.41 7.77
CA ASP A 83 12.63 1.43 7.14
C ASP A 83 12.82 1.65 5.62
N ASN A 84 11.97 2.46 4.96
CA ASN A 84 11.92 2.51 3.49
C ASN A 84 11.77 3.92 2.89
N LEU A 85 11.68 4.97 3.71
CA LEU A 85 11.56 6.36 3.25
C LEU A 85 12.91 6.86 2.73
N VAL A 86 12.96 7.19 1.45
CA VAL A 86 14.19 7.66 0.77
C VAL A 86 14.00 9.05 0.20
N TYR A 87 15.09 9.79 0.08
CA TYR A 87 15.12 11.08 -0.63
C TYR A 87 15.09 10.84 -2.14
N GLU A 88 14.25 11.60 -2.82
CA GLU A 88 14.25 11.70 -4.27
C GLU A 88 15.14 12.87 -4.69
N LEU A 89 16.04 12.62 -5.64
CA LEU A 89 16.74 13.68 -6.37
C LEU A 89 15.69 14.41 -7.21
N GLU A 90 15.17 15.50 -6.64
CA GLU A 90 14.42 16.60 -7.25
C GLU A 90 13.50 16.27 -8.45
N CYS A 91 12.24 16.70 -8.37
CA CYS A 91 11.32 16.79 -9.51
C CYS A 91 11.78 17.85 -10.57
N THR A 92 13.08 18.01 -10.82
CA THR A 92 13.67 19.07 -11.67
C THR A 92 13.78 18.69 -13.14
N ARG A 93 13.20 17.58 -13.58
CA ARG A 93 13.10 17.29 -15.01
C ARG A 93 11.70 16.85 -15.41
N ARG A 94 10.97 17.79 -16.04
CA ARG A 94 9.92 17.51 -17.04
C ARG A 94 10.52 16.64 -18.15
N LEU A 95 10.74 15.36 -17.88
CA LEU A 95 10.87 14.34 -18.91
C LEU A 95 9.48 13.75 -19.08
N SER A 96 8.97 13.86 -20.31
CA SER A 96 7.63 13.50 -20.76
C SER A 96 7.37 11.99 -20.68
N TYR A 97 7.41 11.44 -19.46
CA TYR A 97 7.02 10.08 -19.18
C TYR A 97 5.63 10.05 -18.57
N ASP A 98 4.68 10.81 -19.13
CA ASP A 98 3.27 10.81 -18.71
C ASP A 98 2.71 9.38 -18.63
N TRP A 99 3.14 8.50 -19.54
CA TRP A 99 2.74 7.09 -19.52
C TRP A 99 3.37 6.27 -18.37
N LEU A 100 4.59 6.60 -17.92
CA LEU A 100 5.23 5.95 -16.77
C LEU A 100 4.64 6.48 -15.47
N ILE A 101 4.38 7.79 -15.42
CA ILE A 101 3.80 8.45 -14.26
C ILE A 101 2.32 8.08 -14.10
N SER A 102 1.57 7.89 -15.19
CA SER A 102 0.19 7.36 -15.13
C SER A 102 0.09 5.93 -14.57
N LYS A 103 1.22 5.20 -14.57
CA LYS A 103 1.34 3.86 -13.99
C LYS A 103 2.07 3.87 -12.64
N TYR A 104 2.55 5.03 -12.20
CA TYR A 104 3.25 5.19 -10.94
C TYR A 104 2.22 5.26 -9.81
N ASP A 105 2.14 4.21 -9.01
CA ASP A 105 1.22 4.12 -7.88
C ASP A 105 1.95 4.29 -6.52
N GLY A 106 3.13 4.90 -6.54
CA GLY A 106 3.87 5.33 -5.34
C GLY A 106 3.36 6.66 -4.77
N GLN A 107 4.07 7.18 -3.76
CA GLN A 107 3.79 8.49 -3.15
C GLN A 107 5.07 9.30 -3.08
N ALA A 108 5.02 10.58 -3.45
CA ALA A 108 6.08 11.54 -3.17
C ALA A 108 5.54 12.73 -2.37
N ARG A 109 6.37 13.30 -1.50
CA ARG A 109 6.05 14.48 -0.70
C ARG A 109 7.35 15.12 -0.20
N ASN A 110 7.51 16.42 -0.44
CA ASN A 110 8.67 17.20 0.02
C ASN A 110 10.03 16.60 -0.37
N GLY A 111 10.15 16.04 -1.58
CA GLY A 111 11.39 15.39 -2.05
C GLY A 111 11.70 14.06 -1.38
N LEU A 112 10.72 13.43 -0.73
CA LEU A 112 10.79 12.08 -0.19
C LEU A 112 9.80 11.18 -0.92
N ILE A 113 10.10 9.89 -1.02
CA ILE A 113 9.32 8.93 -1.82
C ILE A 113 9.11 7.60 -1.09
N LEU A 114 7.90 7.06 -1.24
CA LEU A 114 7.54 5.68 -0.92
C LEU A 114 7.11 4.99 -2.23
N SER A 115 7.91 4.01 -2.66
CA SER A 115 7.63 3.28 -3.89
C SER A 115 6.42 2.35 -3.76
N SER A 116 5.85 1.95 -4.89
CA SER A 116 4.74 1.00 -4.95
C SER A 116 4.97 -0.32 -4.17
N PRO A 117 6.14 -0.98 -4.26
CA PRO A 117 6.46 -2.12 -3.39
C PRO A 117 6.44 -1.78 -1.89
N VAL A 118 6.84 -0.56 -1.51
CA VAL A 118 6.79 -0.12 -0.11
C VAL A 118 5.35 0.13 0.33
N LEU A 119 4.49 0.63 -0.54
CA LEU A 119 3.06 0.76 -0.24
C LEU A 119 2.35 -0.59 -0.10
N ASN A 120 2.83 -1.65 -0.78
CA ASN A 120 2.38 -3.02 -0.47
C ASN A 120 2.76 -3.41 0.96
N LYS A 121 3.98 -3.08 1.42
CA LYS A 121 4.41 -3.32 2.82
C LYS A 121 3.53 -2.56 3.82
N VAL A 122 3.17 -1.31 3.51
CA VAL A 122 2.25 -0.53 4.34
C VAL A 122 0.88 -1.21 4.40
N ALA A 123 0.35 -1.67 3.26
CA ALA A 123 -0.93 -2.35 3.22
C ALA A 123 -0.91 -3.67 3.99
N ASP A 124 0.15 -4.48 3.86
CA ASP A 124 0.35 -5.70 4.64
C ASP A 124 0.41 -5.41 6.14
N ALA A 125 1.18 -4.40 6.55
CA ALA A 125 1.37 -4.05 7.96
C ALA A 125 0.04 -3.65 8.62
N VAL A 126 -0.76 -2.83 7.94
CA VAL A 126 -2.11 -2.46 8.42
C VAL A 126 -3.04 -3.68 8.42
N PHE A 127 -3.06 -4.45 7.34
CA PHE A 127 -3.92 -5.62 7.20
C PHE A 127 -3.67 -6.66 8.30
N TYR A 128 -2.42 -7.06 8.55
CA TYR A 128 -2.11 -8.05 9.59
C TYR A 128 -2.22 -7.49 11.01
N THR A 129 -2.18 -6.16 11.18
CA THR A 129 -2.55 -5.54 12.47
C THR A 129 -4.03 -5.77 12.80
N ARG A 130 -4.89 -5.78 11.78
CA ARG A 130 -6.33 -6.07 11.92
C ARG A 130 -6.64 -7.55 11.97
N HIS A 131 -5.78 -8.37 11.40
CA HIS A 131 -5.93 -9.83 11.27
C HIS A 131 -4.76 -10.61 11.90
N PRO A 132 -4.48 -10.45 13.20
CA PRO A 132 -3.38 -11.14 13.86
C PRO A 132 -3.55 -12.67 13.84
N GLU A 133 -4.79 -13.17 13.76
CA GLU A 133 -5.14 -14.60 13.68
C GLU A 133 -4.60 -15.28 12.42
N LEU A 134 -4.29 -14.52 11.37
CA LEU A 134 -3.71 -15.05 10.14
C LEU A 134 -2.23 -15.38 10.29
N GLY A 135 -1.55 -14.88 11.33
CA GLY A 135 -0.13 -15.18 11.58
C GLY A 135 0.76 -14.87 10.38
N TYR A 136 0.49 -13.78 9.66
CA TYR A 136 1.20 -13.37 8.44
C TYR A 136 1.13 -14.36 7.27
N ARG A 137 0.24 -15.35 7.32
CA ARG A 137 0.03 -16.27 6.19
C ARG A 137 -0.58 -15.53 5.00
N ARG A 138 -0.27 -16.02 3.81
CA ARG A 138 -0.89 -15.53 2.57
C ARG A 138 -2.41 -15.61 2.62
N ILE A 139 -3.08 -14.59 2.08
CA ILE A 139 -4.50 -14.64 1.75
C ILE A 139 -4.69 -15.67 0.64
N HIS A 140 -5.50 -16.69 0.91
CA HIS A 140 -5.85 -17.72 -0.04
C HIS A 140 -6.81 -17.16 -1.11
N PRO A 141 -6.75 -17.61 -2.38
CA PRO A 141 -7.62 -17.08 -3.44
C PRO A 141 -9.14 -17.16 -3.16
N SER A 142 -9.56 -18.10 -2.32
CA SER A 142 -10.96 -18.24 -1.90
C SER A 142 -11.39 -17.24 -0.81
N GLU A 143 -10.44 -16.55 -0.16
CA GLU A 143 -10.68 -15.59 0.92
C GLU A 143 -10.98 -14.19 0.34
N THR A 144 -12.06 -14.13 -0.43
CA THR A 144 -12.42 -12.95 -1.22
C THR A 144 -12.67 -11.69 -0.37
N SER A 145 -13.17 -11.84 0.86
CA SER A 145 -13.37 -10.74 1.80
C SER A 145 -12.04 -10.14 2.26
N LEU A 146 -11.09 -10.98 2.71
CA LEU A 146 -9.75 -10.58 3.13
C LEU A 146 -8.99 -9.91 1.97
N ALA A 147 -9.06 -10.50 0.77
CA ALA A 147 -8.43 -9.93 -0.42
C ALA A 147 -9.04 -8.56 -0.78
N SER A 148 -10.35 -8.40 -0.61
CA SER A 148 -11.06 -7.14 -0.86
C SER A 148 -10.68 -6.07 0.16
N GLU A 149 -10.51 -6.43 1.43
CA GLU A 149 -10.05 -5.50 2.47
C GLU A 149 -8.62 -5.03 2.19
N TRP A 150 -7.69 -5.96 1.95
CA TRP A 150 -6.32 -5.62 1.60
C TRP A 150 -6.28 -4.66 0.40
N SER A 151 -7.09 -4.91 -0.62
CA SER A 151 -7.18 -4.06 -1.82
C SER A 151 -7.76 -2.68 -1.53
N ARG A 152 -8.62 -2.53 -0.51
CA ARG A 152 -9.10 -1.21 -0.06
C ARG A 152 -8.00 -0.46 0.68
N ILE A 153 -7.29 -1.13 1.59
CA ILE A 153 -6.15 -0.55 2.32
C ILE A 153 -5.09 -0.08 1.31
N ARG A 154 -4.69 -0.95 0.38
CA ARG A 154 -3.69 -0.63 -0.63
C ARG A 154 -4.10 0.57 -1.45
N ARG A 155 -5.31 0.58 -2.02
CA ARG A 155 -5.80 1.73 -2.80
C ARG A 155 -5.85 3.02 -1.97
N ALA A 156 -6.27 2.94 -0.71
CA ALA A 156 -6.31 4.10 0.17
C ALA A 156 -4.90 4.68 0.43
N VAL A 157 -3.85 3.86 0.48
CA VAL A 157 -2.47 4.37 0.64
C VAL A 157 -1.77 4.64 -0.70
N SER A 158 -2.45 4.39 -1.83
CA SER A 158 -1.97 4.69 -3.18
C SER A 158 -2.40 6.09 -3.61
N LEU A 159 -1.60 6.73 -4.48
CA LEU A 159 -1.77 8.05 -5.11
C LEU A 159 -1.41 9.31 -4.30
N LEU A 160 -0.34 9.97 -4.73
CA LEU A 160 -0.38 11.26 -5.43
C LEU A 160 0.70 11.21 -6.52
N HIS A 161 0.52 11.99 -7.58
CA HIS A 161 1.51 12.12 -8.64
C HIS A 161 2.86 12.47 -7.98
N PRO A 162 4.01 11.98 -8.46
CA PRO A 162 5.32 12.30 -7.86
C PRO A 162 5.65 13.81 -7.85
N CYS A 163 4.73 14.68 -8.32
CA CYS A 163 4.91 16.12 -8.49
C CYS A 163 3.71 16.96 -7.99
N ASP A 164 2.82 16.41 -7.16
CA ASP A 164 1.72 17.18 -6.52
C ASP A 164 2.11 17.78 -5.16
#